data_AF-X1N746-F1
#
_entry.id   AF-X1N746-F1
#
_cell.length_a   1.000
_cell.length_b   1.000
_cell.length_c   1.000
_cell.angle_alpha   90.00
_cell.angle_beta   90.00
_cell.angle_gamma   90.00
#
_symmetry.space_group_name_H-M   'P 1'
#
loop_
_entity.id
_entity.type
_entity.pdbx_description
1 polymer ?
#
loop_
_entity_poly.entity_id
_entity_poly.type
_entity_poly.pdbx_seq_one_letter_code
_entity_poly.pdbx_strand_id
1 'polypeptide(L)'
;PPGYEPRVLKGMGLAYATSVRGACHLRAGVYKAELTGMIAPDQIEGKAEALIDFEDRFTLADSMIICRFFRDLYLWEEISLLINATTGMDLDKKQLQGIALNITNKAREFNIREEMKKEDDILPKRFFEEKLEDSGKVLLKSDFDRMLSDYYRLRGWS
;
A
#
# COMPACT_ATOMS: atom_id res chain seq x y z
N PRO A 1 -9.19 2.23 -15.35
CA PRO A 1 -8.26 2.58 -14.25
C PRO A 1 -8.92 2.30 -12.88
N PRO A 2 -8.14 1.94 -11.85
CA PRO A 2 -8.62 1.53 -10.53
C PRO A 2 -9.26 2.67 -9.71
N GLY A 3 -10.29 3.36 -10.21
CA GLY A 3 -11.26 4.17 -9.44
C GLY A 3 -10.79 5.43 -8.71
N TYR A 4 -9.48 5.65 -8.50
CA TYR A 4 -8.95 6.76 -7.71
C TYR A 4 -7.90 7.57 -8.47
N GLU A 5 -7.88 8.88 -8.23
CA GLU A 5 -7.03 9.86 -8.91
C GLU A 5 -5.74 10.13 -8.10
N PRO A 6 -4.55 9.65 -8.54
CA PRO A 6 -3.26 9.84 -7.85
C PRO A 6 -2.86 11.29 -7.57
N ARG A 7 -3.31 12.24 -8.40
CA ARG A 7 -3.07 13.68 -8.20
C ARG A 7 -3.81 14.24 -6.99
N VAL A 8 -4.86 13.55 -6.53
CA VAL A 8 -5.66 13.92 -5.36
C VAL A 8 -5.32 13.01 -4.18
N LEU A 9 -5.31 11.70 -4.40
CA LEU A 9 -5.06 10.66 -3.40
C LEU A 9 -3.62 10.17 -3.56
N LYS A 10 -2.66 10.88 -2.94
CA LYS A 10 -1.22 10.64 -3.14
C LYS A 10 -0.78 9.28 -2.62
N GLY A 11 -1.41 8.77 -1.56
CA GLY A 11 -1.19 7.42 -1.05
C GLY A 11 -1.59 6.35 -2.07
N MET A 12 -2.73 6.54 -2.74
CA MET A 12 -3.11 5.68 -3.87
C MET A 12 -2.12 5.75 -5.03
N GLY A 13 -1.58 6.93 -5.31
CA GLY A 13 -0.48 7.07 -6.28
C GLY A 13 0.71 6.19 -5.94
N LEU A 14 1.17 6.24 -4.69
CA LEU A 14 2.24 5.35 -4.22
C LEU A 14 1.82 3.87 -4.33
N ALA A 15 0.61 3.51 -3.91
CA ALA A 15 0.11 2.13 -3.98
C ALA A 15 0.03 1.56 -5.40
N TYR A 16 -0.30 2.39 -6.39
CA TYR A 16 -0.30 1.93 -7.78
C TYR A 16 1.09 1.67 -8.32
N ALA A 17 2.06 2.49 -7.94
CA ALA A 17 3.44 2.34 -8.37
C ALA A 17 4.09 1.09 -7.76
N THR A 18 3.85 0.81 -6.47
CA THR A 18 4.59 -0.22 -5.74
C THR A 18 3.90 -1.59 -5.67
N SER A 19 2.68 -1.71 -6.19
CA SER A 19 1.91 -2.95 -6.11
C SER A 19 2.57 -4.07 -6.93
N VAL A 20 2.77 -5.22 -6.30
CA VAL A 20 3.37 -6.42 -6.91
C VAL A 20 2.62 -7.00 -8.12
N ARG A 21 1.40 -6.51 -8.43
CA ARG A 21 0.62 -6.94 -9.60
C ARG A 21 0.22 -5.79 -10.53
N GLY A 22 0.97 -4.69 -10.47
CA GLY A 22 0.66 -3.44 -11.19
C GLY A 22 -0.47 -2.64 -10.53
N ALA A 23 -0.85 -1.53 -11.18
CA ALA A 23 -1.76 -0.53 -10.62
C ALA A 23 -3.12 -1.10 -10.16
N CYS A 24 -3.23 -1.37 -8.86
CA CYS A 24 -4.38 -2.04 -8.27
C CYS A 24 -4.78 -1.40 -6.94
N HIS A 25 -5.99 -0.84 -6.89
CA HIS A 25 -6.46 -0.17 -5.66
C HIS A 25 -6.75 -1.12 -4.52
N LEU A 26 -7.17 -2.35 -4.85
CA LEU A 26 -7.56 -3.33 -3.85
C LEU A 26 -6.38 -3.83 -3.04
N ARG A 27 -5.14 -3.84 -3.57
CA ARG A 27 -3.98 -4.52 -2.93
C ARG A 27 -3.59 -3.89 -1.61
N ALA A 28 -3.63 -2.56 -1.52
CA ALA A 28 -3.38 -1.80 -0.31
C ALA A 28 -4.65 -1.13 0.25
N GLY A 29 -5.57 -0.63 -0.57
CA GLY A 29 -6.81 0.00 -0.07
C GLY A 29 -6.62 1.30 0.73
N VAL A 30 -5.44 1.93 0.63
CA VAL A 30 -5.08 3.14 1.38
C VAL A 30 -5.98 4.35 1.10
N TYR A 31 -6.73 4.35 -0.02
CA TYR A 31 -7.78 5.34 -0.31
C TYR A 31 -8.75 5.50 0.85
N LYS A 32 -9.00 4.43 1.62
CA LYS A 32 -9.87 4.48 2.80
C LYS A 32 -9.33 5.48 3.81
N ALA A 33 -8.04 5.38 4.15
CA ALA A 33 -7.40 6.28 5.10
C ALA A 33 -7.47 7.74 4.63
N GLU A 34 -7.27 7.97 3.33
CA GLU A 34 -7.30 9.32 2.74
C GLU A 34 -8.72 9.90 2.66
N LEU A 35 -9.72 9.10 2.31
CA LEU A 35 -11.11 9.55 2.18
C LEU A 35 -11.82 9.74 3.51
N THR A 36 -11.44 9.02 4.56
CA THR A 36 -12.04 9.18 5.90
C THR A 36 -11.25 10.13 6.81
N GLY A 37 -10.21 10.77 6.29
CA GLY A 37 -9.41 11.75 7.04
C GLY A 37 -8.48 11.14 8.09
N MET A 38 -8.17 9.85 8.03
CA MET A 38 -7.14 9.25 8.89
C MET A 38 -5.75 9.80 8.54
N ILE A 39 -5.54 10.14 7.27
CA ILE A 39 -4.39 10.89 6.79
C ILE A 39 -4.85 11.84 5.68
N ALA A 40 -4.37 13.09 5.68
CA ALA A 40 -4.78 14.05 4.67
C ALA A 40 -4.32 13.59 3.26
N PRO A 41 -5.15 13.70 2.21
CA PRO A 41 -4.79 13.22 0.87
C PRO A 41 -3.48 13.77 0.31
N ASP A 42 -3.18 15.04 0.60
CA ASP A 42 -2.00 15.77 0.12
C ASP A 42 -0.75 15.66 0.99
N GLN A 43 -0.89 15.15 2.22
CA GLN A 43 0.22 14.90 3.15
C GLN A 43 1.22 13.89 2.58
N ILE A 44 2.52 14.16 2.77
CA ILE A 44 3.61 13.31 2.28
C ILE A 44 4.24 12.50 3.42
N GLU A 45 4.52 13.17 4.53
CA GLU A 45 5.12 12.55 5.71
C GLU A 45 4.16 11.52 6.34
N GLY A 46 4.68 10.35 6.70
CA GLY A 46 3.87 9.24 7.24
C GLY A 46 2.95 8.56 6.22
N LYS A 47 2.88 9.01 4.96
CA LYS A 47 2.01 8.40 3.94
C LYS A 47 2.42 6.97 3.61
N ALA A 48 3.73 6.73 3.48
CA ALA A 48 4.27 5.40 3.23
C ALA A 48 3.96 4.42 4.38
N GLU A 49 4.05 4.88 5.64
CA GLU A 49 3.71 4.08 6.82
C GLU A 49 2.23 3.71 6.86
N ALA A 50 1.33 4.68 6.59
CA ALA A 50 -0.10 4.43 6.49
C ALA A 50 -0.43 3.42 5.38
N LEU A 51 0.26 3.52 4.23
CA LEU A 51 0.12 2.57 3.14
C LEU A 51 0.56 1.15 3.55
N ILE A 52 1.72 1.02 4.20
CA ILE A 52 2.26 -0.27 4.64
C ILE A 52 1.34 -0.94 5.67
N ASP A 53 0.80 -0.20 6.64
CA ASP A 53 -0.14 -0.75 7.63
C ASP A 53 -1.36 -1.40 6.96
N PHE A 54 -1.94 -0.69 5.99
CA PHE A 54 -3.07 -1.18 5.20
C PHE A 54 -2.68 -2.37 4.33
N GLU A 55 -1.58 -2.28 3.59
CA GLU A 55 -1.10 -3.34 2.71
C GLU A 55 -0.75 -4.62 3.47
N ASP A 56 -0.17 -4.53 4.65
CA ASP A 56 0.22 -5.69 5.46
C ASP A 56 -1.01 -6.43 6.00
N ARG A 57 -1.97 -5.70 6.61
CA ARG A 57 -3.25 -6.30 7.04
C ARG A 57 -3.98 -6.98 5.88
N PHE A 58 -3.90 -6.36 4.71
CA PHE A 58 -4.51 -6.86 3.50
C PHE A 58 -3.80 -8.09 2.92
N THR A 59 -2.48 -8.17 3.07
CA THR A 59 -1.70 -9.37 2.72
C THR A 59 -2.12 -10.55 3.59
N LEU A 60 -2.33 -10.32 4.88
CA LEU A 60 -2.84 -11.33 5.80
C LEU A 60 -4.28 -11.73 5.46
N ALA A 61 -5.14 -10.76 5.17
CA ALA A 61 -6.52 -11.03 4.75
C ALA A 61 -6.60 -11.91 3.49
N ASP A 62 -5.76 -11.66 2.48
CA ASP A 62 -5.70 -12.52 1.29
C ASP A 62 -5.23 -13.94 1.63
N SER A 63 -4.27 -14.07 2.55
CA SER A 63 -3.74 -15.37 2.98
C SER A 63 -4.77 -16.19 3.75
N MET A 64 -5.66 -15.53 4.49
CA MET A 64 -6.78 -16.15 5.20
C MET A 64 -8.06 -16.25 4.35
N ILE A 65 -8.06 -15.70 3.12
CA ILE A 65 -9.23 -15.65 2.23
C ILE A 65 -10.40 -14.88 2.87
N ILE A 66 -10.11 -13.78 3.56
CA ILE A 66 -11.10 -12.91 4.20
C ILE A 66 -11.46 -11.73 3.28
N CYS A 67 -12.76 -11.46 3.13
CA CYS A 67 -13.27 -10.40 2.28
C CYS A 67 -12.91 -9.00 2.82
N ARG A 68 -12.06 -8.26 2.08
CA ARG A 68 -11.56 -6.90 2.39
C ARG A 68 -12.61 -5.82 2.65
N PHE A 69 -13.89 -6.07 2.37
CA PHE A 69 -14.95 -5.10 2.68
C PHE A 69 -15.17 -4.94 4.18
N PHE A 70 -14.81 -5.94 4.97
CA PHE A 70 -14.88 -5.91 6.44
C PHE A 70 -13.57 -5.43 7.08
N ARG A 71 -12.67 -4.78 6.32
CA ARG A 71 -11.37 -4.26 6.79
C ARG A 71 -11.40 -3.39 8.05
N ASP A 72 -12.54 -2.75 8.32
CA ASP A 72 -12.73 -1.88 9.48
C ASP A 72 -13.14 -2.70 10.72
N LEU A 73 -13.44 -3.99 10.58
CA LEU A 73 -13.84 -4.90 11.66
C LEU A 73 -12.73 -5.84 12.13
N TYR A 74 -11.76 -6.17 11.27
CA TYR A 74 -10.59 -6.95 11.65
C TYR A 74 -9.31 -6.12 11.57
N LEU A 75 -9.02 -5.40 12.66
CA LEU A 75 -7.74 -4.72 12.81
C LEU A 75 -6.69 -5.76 13.26
N TRP A 76 -5.53 -5.29 13.72
CA TRP A 76 -4.43 -6.18 14.07
C TRP A 76 -4.79 -7.20 15.16
N GLU A 77 -5.58 -6.79 16.16
CA GLU A 77 -5.98 -7.65 17.27
C GLU A 77 -6.95 -8.74 16.81
N GLU A 78 -7.96 -8.40 16.01
CA GLU A 78 -8.89 -9.40 15.48
C GLU A 78 -8.21 -10.34 14.48
N ILE A 79 -7.26 -9.85 13.67
CA ILE A 79 -6.47 -10.73 12.79
C ILE A 79 -5.68 -11.74 13.63
N SER A 80 -5.02 -11.29 14.71
CA SER A 80 -4.32 -12.17 15.65
C SER A 80 -5.27 -13.21 16.27
N LEU A 81 -6.43 -12.77 16.76
CA LEU A 81 -7.45 -13.62 17.35
C LEU A 81 -7.95 -14.69 16.37
N LEU A 82 -8.26 -14.30 15.12
CA LEU A 82 -8.73 -15.21 14.08
C LEU A 82 -7.67 -16.27 13.74
N ILE A 83 -6.39 -15.87 13.63
CA ILE A 83 -5.30 -16.80 13.36
C ILE A 83 -5.12 -17.76 14.53
N ASN A 84 -5.15 -17.27 15.77
CA ASN A 84 -5.05 -18.11 16.95
C ASN A 84 -6.19 -19.13 17.03
N ALA A 85 -7.43 -18.67 16.84
CA ALA A 85 -8.61 -19.52 16.93
C ALA A 85 -8.66 -20.61 15.86
N THR A 86 -8.04 -20.39 14.70
CA THR A 86 -8.09 -21.32 13.56
C THR A 86 -6.85 -22.21 13.43
N THR A 87 -5.69 -21.75 13.91
CA THR A 87 -4.40 -22.44 13.73
C THR A 87 -3.67 -22.76 15.03
N GLY A 88 -4.08 -22.16 16.15
CA GLY A 88 -3.38 -22.24 17.45
C GLY A 88 -2.14 -21.35 17.56
N MET A 89 -1.79 -20.58 16.52
CA MET A 89 -0.64 -19.67 16.58
C MET A 89 -0.98 -18.42 17.40
N ASP A 90 -0.24 -18.16 18.48
CA ASP A 90 -0.32 -16.94 19.26
C ASP A 90 0.72 -15.92 18.73
N LEU A 91 0.22 -14.89 18.02
CA LEU A 91 1.06 -13.96 17.27
C LEU A 91 0.71 -12.52 17.64
N ASP A 92 1.72 -11.76 18.06
CA ASP A 92 1.57 -10.31 18.23
C ASP A 92 1.59 -9.56 16.88
N LYS A 93 1.28 -8.26 16.92
CA LYS A 93 1.28 -7.39 15.73
C LYS A 93 2.61 -7.45 14.96
N LYS A 94 3.75 -7.48 15.66
CA LYS A 94 5.08 -7.44 15.03
C LYS A 94 5.36 -8.75 14.29
N GLN A 95 4.97 -9.89 14.86
CA GLN A 95 5.06 -11.19 14.21
C GLN A 95 4.16 -11.26 12.98
N LEU A 96 2.93 -10.75 13.07
CA LEU A 96 2.02 -10.64 11.92
C LEU A 96 2.57 -9.75 10.80
N GLN A 97 3.13 -8.58 11.14
CA GLN A 97 3.83 -7.72 10.19
C GLN A 97 5.02 -8.43 9.55
N GLY A 98 5.78 -9.23 10.30
CA GLY A 98 6.86 -10.06 9.77
C GLY A 98 6.37 -11.08 8.74
N ILE A 99 5.24 -11.74 8.99
CA ILE A 99 4.60 -12.67 8.04
C ILE A 99 4.16 -11.92 6.77
N ALA A 100 3.47 -10.78 6.94
CA ALA A 100 3.01 -9.96 5.81
C ALA A 100 4.18 -9.45 4.94
N LEU A 101 5.26 -8.99 5.58
CA LEU A 101 6.47 -8.55 4.91
C LEU A 101 7.12 -9.71 4.15
N ASN A 102 7.22 -10.90 4.74
CA ASN A 102 7.78 -12.07 4.05
C ASN A 102 6.97 -12.43 2.79
N ILE A 103 5.63 -12.41 2.85
CA ILE A 103 4.77 -12.68 1.69
C ILE A 103 4.96 -11.60 0.61
N THR A 104 4.97 -10.33 1.00
CA THR A 104 5.19 -9.21 0.07
C THR A 104 6.57 -9.28 -0.57
N ASN A 105 7.60 -9.62 0.19
CA ASN A 105 8.97 -9.84 -0.31
C ASN A 105 9.02 -11.00 -1.30
N LYS A 106 8.36 -12.12 -1.02
CA LYS A 106 8.33 -13.28 -1.94
C LYS A 106 7.66 -12.93 -3.28
N ALA A 107 6.58 -12.16 -3.25
CA ALA A 107 5.95 -11.66 -4.47
C ALA A 107 6.87 -10.70 -5.24
N ARG A 108 7.61 -9.82 -4.54
CA ARG A 108 8.55 -8.90 -5.18
C ARG A 108 9.81 -9.60 -5.71
N GLU A 109 10.35 -10.58 -4.99
CA GLU A 109 11.45 -11.45 -5.42
C GLU A 109 11.09 -12.18 -6.72
N PHE A 110 9.84 -12.67 -6.83
CA PHE A 110 9.34 -13.23 -8.08
C PHE A 110 9.40 -12.18 -9.21
N ASN A 111 8.86 -10.98 -9.01
CA ASN A 111 8.89 -9.95 -10.05
C ASN A 111 10.32 -9.55 -10.44
N ILE A 112 11.25 -9.44 -9.49
CA ILE A 112 12.66 -9.14 -9.76
C ILE A 112 13.31 -10.26 -10.57
N ARG A 113 12.98 -11.52 -10.27
CA ARG A 113 13.42 -12.67 -11.08
C ARG A 113 12.89 -12.57 -12.52
N GLU A 114 11.67 -12.09 -12.70
CA GLU A 114 11.07 -11.76 -14.00
C GLU A 114 11.46 -10.36 -14.51
N GLU A 115 12.64 -9.88 -14.13
CA GLU A 115 13.30 -8.68 -14.67
C GLU A 115 12.70 -7.32 -14.24
N MET A 116 11.82 -7.29 -13.25
CA MET A 116 11.34 -6.02 -12.66
C MET A 116 12.51 -5.24 -12.07
N LYS A 117 12.55 -3.94 -12.35
CA LYS A 117 13.54 -3.00 -11.85
C LYS A 117 12.91 -1.98 -10.92
N LYS A 118 13.75 -1.26 -10.19
CA LYS A 118 13.32 -0.17 -9.31
C LYS A 118 12.60 0.93 -10.09
N GLU A 119 12.99 1.16 -11.35
CA GLU A 119 12.43 2.20 -12.21
C GLU A 119 11.00 1.88 -12.67
N ASP A 120 10.56 0.62 -12.53
CA ASP A 120 9.20 0.19 -12.87
C ASP A 120 8.17 0.61 -11.81
N ASP A 121 8.62 0.93 -10.58
CA ASP A 121 7.76 1.49 -9.52
C ASP A 121 7.49 2.98 -9.78
N ILE A 122 6.73 3.26 -10.85
CA ILE A 122 6.48 4.60 -11.37
C ILE A 122 5.01 4.76 -11.80
N LEU A 123 4.57 6.02 -11.89
CA LEU A 123 3.28 6.36 -12.48
C LEU A 123 3.45 6.92 -13.91
N PRO A 124 2.42 6.85 -14.76
CA PRO A 124 2.40 7.56 -16.04
C PRO A 124 2.69 9.06 -15.89
N LYS A 125 3.50 9.62 -16.82
CA LYS A 125 3.96 11.02 -16.80
C LYS A 125 2.86 12.06 -16.58
N ARG A 126 1.66 11.79 -17.12
CA ARG A 126 0.51 12.69 -16.97
C ARG A 126 0.17 13.04 -15.52
N PHE A 127 0.40 12.14 -14.57
CA PHE A 127 0.12 12.43 -13.17
C PHE A 127 1.09 13.45 -12.56
N PHE A 128 2.29 13.56 -13.14
CA PHE A 128 3.34 14.50 -12.72
C PHE A 128 3.33 15.82 -13.49
N GLU A 129 2.79 15.83 -14.71
CA GLU A 129 2.91 16.95 -15.64
C GLU A 129 1.57 17.65 -15.92
N GLU A 130 0.46 16.91 -15.92
CA GLU A 130 -0.88 17.44 -16.25
C GLU A 130 -1.66 17.78 -14.97
N LYS A 131 -1.93 19.07 -14.77
CA LYS A 131 -2.87 19.53 -13.75
C LYS A 131 -4.29 19.09 -14.08
N LEU A 132 -5.06 18.74 -13.05
CA LEU A 132 -6.50 18.56 -13.17
C LEU A 132 -7.19 19.89 -13.52
N GLU A 133 -8.11 19.87 -14.47
CA GLU A 133 -8.81 21.06 -14.94
C GLU A 133 -9.69 21.71 -13.85
N ASP A 134 -10.31 20.88 -13.00
CA ASP A 134 -11.27 21.32 -11.99
C ASP A 134 -10.61 21.89 -10.71
N SER A 135 -9.49 21.32 -10.32
CA SER A 135 -8.85 21.53 -9.01
C SER A 135 -7.44 22.10 -9.12
N GLY A 136 -6.85 22.12 -10.31
CA GLY A 136 -5.47 22.54 -10.54
C GLY A 136 -4.42 21.60 -9.92
N LYS A 137 -4.83 20.48 -9.33
CA LYS A 137 -3.94 19.56 -8.62
C LYS A 137 -3.07 18.76 -9.59
N VAL A 138 -1.83 18.54 -9.17
CA VAL A 138 -0.85 17.68 -9.83
C VAL A 138 -0.04 16.98 -8.75
N LEU A 139 0.42 15.75 -9.01
CA LEU A 139 1.32 15.06 -8.10
C LEU A 139 2.74 15.53 -8.40
N LEU A 140 3.35 16.31 -7.51
CA LEU A 140 4.73 16.72 -7.72
C LEU A 140 5.64 15.49 -7.75
N LYS A 141 6.52 15.42 -8.74
CA LYS A 141 7.45 14.29 -8.88
C LYS A 141 8.34 14.13 -7.64
N SER A 142 8.79 15.25 -7.05
CA SER A 142 9.55 15.27 -5.79
C SER A 142 8.79 14.68 -4.60
N ASP A 143 7.49 14.95 -4.51
CA ASP A 143 6.63 14.40 -3.45
C ASP A 143 6.52 12.87 -3.61
N PHE A 144 6.29 12.41 -4.84
CA PHE A 144 6.23 10.99 -5.16
C PHE A 144 7.56 10.29 -4.85
N ASP A 145 8.68 10.87 -5.28
CA ASP A 145 10.01 10.30 -5.05
C ASP A 145 10.35 10.22 -3.56
N ARG A 146 9.94 11.21 -2.76
CA ARG A 146 10.04 11.17 -1.29
C ARG A 146 9.21 10.02 -0.71
N MET A 147 7.94 9.90 -1.10
CA MET A 147 7.06 8.81 -0.63
C MET A 147 7.61 7.43 -1.02
N LEU A 148 8.13 7.28 -2.24
CA LEU A 148 8.71 6.04 -2.73
C LEU A 148 9.97 5.67 -1.94
N SER A 149 10.84 6.64 -1.68
CA SER A 149 12.04 6.47 -0.85
C SER A 149 11.68 6.04 0.58
N ASP A 150 10.70 6.71 1.20
CA ASP A 150 10.20 6.33 2.52
C ASP A 150 9.62 4.92 2.54
N TYR A 151 8.86 4.54 1.51
CA TYR A 151 8.31 3.20 1.37
C TYR A 151 9.41 2.14 1.28
N TYR A 152 10.44 2.36 0.46
CA TYR A 152 11.57 1.44 0.33
C TYR A 152 12.34 1.29 1.64
N ARG A 153 12.62 2.42 2.30
CA ARG A 153 13.29 2.43 3.61
C ARG A 153 12.52 1.63 4.66
N LEU A 154 11.19 1.80 4.71
CA LEU A 154 10.33 1.07 5.66
C LEU A 154 10.20 -0.41 5.31
N ARG A 155 10.25 -0.76 4.02
CA ARG A 155 10.26 -2.15 3.54
C ARG A 155 11.64 -2.84 3.66
N GLY A 156 12.71 -2.08 3.87
CA GLY A 156 14.08 -2.57 3.86
C GLY A 156 14.60 -2.92 2.47
N TRP A 157 14.12 -2.23 1.43
CA TRP A 157 14.48 -2.45 0.02
C TRP A 157 15.51 -1.42 -0.47
N SER A 158 16.32 -1.79 -1.47
CA SER A 158 17.34 -0.94 -2.12
C SER A 158 16.94 -0.50 -3.52
#